data_AF-A0A920V6M9-F1
#
_entry.id   AF-A0A920V6M9-F1
#
_cell.length_a   1.000
_cell.length_b   1.000
_cell.length_c   1.000
_cell.angle_alpha   90.00
_cell.angle_beta   90.00
_cell.angle_gamma   90.00
#
_symmetry.space_group_name_H-M   'P 1'
#
loop_
_entity.id
_entity.type
_entity.pdbx_description
1 polymer ?
#
loop_
_entity_poly.entity_id
_entity_poly.type
_entity_poly.pdbx_seq_one_letter_code
_entity_poly.pdbx_strand_id
1 'polypeptide(L)'
;MTNHKIISTIPIHRLPEDPDHILVMRNDRKRYYLDVYRMNVYTGKFFRVLAQPGPVTNWAVDNNGVVRMATMQDENSLSYETQIMYRDNEDSEWVEVDRFEGMQNGWSSLGFTEDNEKIYVTSNLGRDTYALSIFDPETGELEDLFENEGTDVTRIGMTEDGEVITILYRDIDTKPKRHYTNSKWKNILENLTTAFGVDYIGIASMSKDQQKMILTIGDDRNPGDYYLYDRNKNQIAYLGSIGHGLTRRLWRKCNRLNSKPGTGKQYMAF
;
A
#
# COMPACT_ATOMS: atom_id res chain seq x y z
N MET A 1 11.75 -31.07 -12.03
CA MET A 1 11.24 -29.86 -11.35
C MET A 1 10.40 -30.35 -10.18
N THR A 2 10.82 -30.09 -8.94
CA THR A 2 10.10 -30.58 -7.77
C THR A 2 8.78 -29.83 -7.62
N ASN A 3 7.65 -30.55 -7.61
CA ASN A 3 6.27 -30.06 -7.40
C ASN A 3 6.04 -29.56 -5.95
N HIS A 4 6.93 -28.74 -5.40
CA HIS A 4 6.69 -28.14 -4.09
C HIS A 4 5.64 -27.03 -4.23
N LYS A 5 4.51 -27.22 -3.54
CA LYS A 5 3.49 -26.18 -3.40
C LYS A 5 4.11 -25.02 -2.61
N ILE A 6 4.30 -23.87 -3.27
CA ILE A 6 4.73 -22.65 -2.61
C ILE A 6 3.51 -22.06 -1.92
N ILE A 7 3.53 -22.04 -0.58
CA ILE A 7 2.53 -21.36 0.23
C ILE A 7 2.99 -19.94 0.49
N SER A 8 2.18 -18.99 0.02
CA SER A 8 2.32 -17.56 0.33
C SER A 8 1.43 -17.24 1.52
N THR A 9 1.98 -16.49 2.48
CA THR A 9 1.23 -15.91 3.60
C THR A 9 1.45 -14.42 3.58
N ILE A 10 0.39 -13.66 3.34
CA ILE A 10 0.46 -12.21 3.17
C ILE A 10 -0.40 -11.59 4.27
N PRO A 11 0.18 -10.81 5.21
CA PRO A 11 -0.60 -10.03 6.17
C PRO A 11 -1.50 -9.03 5.45
N ILE A 12 -2.76 -8.94 5.87
CA ILE A 12 -3.74 -8.01 5.31
C ILE A 12 -4.31 -7.05 6.35
N HIS A 13 -4.25 -7.40 7.64
CA HIS A 13 -4.67 -6.50 8.73
C HIS A 13 -4.02 -6.89 10.06
N ARG A 14 -3.68 -5.90 10.89
CA ARG A 14 -2.98 -6.12 12.18
C ARG A 14 -3.90 -6.43 13.36
N LEU A 15 -5.20 -6.16 13.23
CA LEU A 15 -6.20 -6.32 14.30
C LEU A 15 -5.75 -5.65 15.62
N PRO A 16 -5.64 -4.32 15.68
CA PRO A 16 -5.11 -3.61 16.85
C PRO A 16 -5.89 -3.89 18.15
N GLU A 17 -7.18 -4.27 18.04
CA GLU A 17 -8.03 -4.63 19.17
C GLU A 17 -7.96 -6.14 19.55
N ASP A 18 -7.24 -6.97 18.78
CA ASP A 18 -6.96 -8.40 19.05
C ASP A 18 -5.45 -8.66 18.88
N PRO A 19 -4.61 -8.25 19.86
CA PRO A 19 -3.14 -8.23 19.73
C PRO A 19 -2.50 -9.61 19.58
N ASP A 20 -3.25 -10.68 19.87
CA ASP A 20 -2.78 -12.06 19.73
C ASP A 20 -2.89 -12.55 18.29
N HIS A 21 -3.58 -11.81 17.42
CA HIS A 21 -3.92 -12.24 16.07
C HIS A 21 -3.67 -11.16 15.02
N ILE A 22 -3.46 -11.63 13.79
CA ILE A 22 -3.51 -10.80 12.58
C ILE A 22 -4.38 -11.49 11.54
N LEU A 23 -4.90 -10.73 10.57
CA LEU A 23 -5.46 -11.33 9.36
C LEU A 23 -4.36 -11.52 8.34
N VAL A 24 -4.37 -12.70 7.71
CA VAL A 24 -3.51 -13.04 6.60
C VAL A 24 -4.35 -13.65 5.48
N MET A 25 -3.90 -13.48 4.25
CA MET A 25 -4.39 -14.24 3.11
C MET A 25 -3.38 -15.31 2.69
N ARG A 26 -3.87 -16.50 2.34
CA ARG A 26 -3.04 -17.68 2.05
C ARG A 26 -3.60 -18.52 0.90
N ASN A 27 -2.71 -19.08 0.10
CA ASN A 27 -3.04 -19.95 -1.05
C ASN A 27 -3.03 -21.45 -0.68
N ASP A 28 -3.60 -21.79 0.48
CA ASP A 28 -3.56 -23.14 1.06
C ASP A 28 -4.31 -24.19 0.23
N ARG A 29 -5.34 -23.81 -0.53
CA ARG A 29 -6.11 -24.74 -1.37
C ARG A 29 -5.58 -24.80 -2.80
N LYS A 30 -5.57 -23.67 -3.51
CA LYS A 30 -5.10 -23.54 -4.89
C LYS A 30 -4.04 -22.44 -5.00
N ARG A 31 -3.10 -22.59 -5.93
CA ARG A 31 -1.95 -21.68 -6.07
C ARG A 31 -2.33 -20.20 -6.20
N TYR A 32 -3.41 -19.92 -6.93
CA TYR A 32 -3.86 -18.55 -7.27
C TYR A 32 -5.01 -18.04 -6.40
N TYR A 33 -5.65 -18.91 -5.60
CA TYR A 33 -6.80 -18.51 -4.79
C TYR A 33 -6.39 -18.29 -3.35
N LEU A 34 -6.82 -17.17 -2.80
CA LEU A 34 -6.43 -16.73 -1.46
C LEU A 34 -7.62 -16.84 -0.51
N ASP A 35 -7.44 -17.60 0.56
CA ASP A 35 -8.36 -17.65 1.69
C ASP A 35 -7.86 -16.72 2.80
N VAL A 36 -8.79 -16.12 3.53
CA VAL A 36 -8.46 -15.31 4.71
C VAL A 36 -8.43 -16.18 5.96
N TYR A 37 -7.36 -16.01 6.75
CA TYR A 37 -7.17 -16.64 8.04
C TYR A 37 -6.86 -15.60 9.11
N ARG A 38 -7.35 -15.84 10.31
CA ARG A 38 -6.82 -15.26 11.53
C ARG A 38 -5.62 -16.10 11.96
N MET A 39 -4.44 -15.50 12.02
CA MET A 39 -3.21 -16.14 12.45
C MET A 39 -2.86 -15.68 13.86
N ASN A 40 -2.67 -16.62 14.78
CA ASN A 40 -2.15 -16.29 16.10
C ASN A 40 -0.64 -16.01 16.02
N VAL A 41 -0.20 -14.82 16.47
CA VAL A 41 1.18 -14.34 16.26
C VAL A 41 2.21 -15.07 17.10
N TYR A 42 1.80 -15.68 18.22
CA TYR A 42 2.70 -16.40 19.12
C TYR A 42 2.86 -17.88 18.73
N THR A 43 1.78 -18.50 18.24
CA THR A 43 1.76 -19.95 17.95
C THR A 43 1.85 -20.28 16.46
N GLY A 44 1.60 -19.31 15.58
CA GLY A 44 1.53 -19.51 14.13
C GLY A 44 0.32 -20.33 13.67
N LYS A 45 -0.67 -20.57 14.54
CA LYS A 45 -1.90 -21.30 14.19
C LYS A 45 -2.83 -20.42 13.35
N PHE A 46 -3.45 -21.03 12.34
CA PHE A 46 -4.37 -20.36 11.41
C PHE A 46 -5.81 -20.84 11.63
N PHE A 47 -6.75 -19.91 11.60
CA PHE A 47 -8.20 -20.16 11.64
C PHE A 47 -8.85 -19.46 10.46
N ARG A 48 -9.50 -20.21 9.58
CA ARG A 48 -10.18 -19.62 8.41
C ARG A 48 -11.35 -18.78 8.90
N VAL A 49 -11.47 -17.54 8.43
CA VAL A 49 -12.46 -16.59 8.97
C VAL A 49 -13.74 -16.49 8.14
N LEU A 50 -13.70 -16.86 6.85
CA LEU A 50 -14.86 -16.73 5.98
C LEU A 50 -14.87 -17.76 4.85
N ALA A 51 -16.07 -17.99 4.31
CA ALA A 51 -16.26 -18.66 3.04
C ALA A 51 -16.07 -17.63 1.91
N GLN A 52 -15.26 -17.98 0.91
CA GLN A 52 -15.01 -17.08 -0.22
C GLN A 52 -16.21 -17.05 -1.19
N PRO A 53 -16.50 -15.90 -1.83
CA PRO A 53 -17.55 -15.79 -2.84
C PRO A 53 -17.20 -16.49 -4.17
N GLY A 54 -15.94 -16.81 -4.42
CA GLY A 54 -15.50 -17.41 -5.68
C GLY A 54 -13.98 -17.59 -5.78
N PRO A 55 -13.38 -17.59 -6.98
CA PRO A 55 -11.94 -17.65 -7.20
C PRO A 55 -11.24 -16.33 -6.81
N VAL A 56 -11.13 -16.07 -5.51
CA VAL A 56 -10.60 -14.80 -4.99
C VAL A 56 -9.08 -14.75 -5.11
N THR A 57 -8.56 -13.68 -5.72
CA THR A 57 -7.13 -13.41 -5.90
C THR A 57 -6.61 -12.28 -5.02
N ASN A 58 -7.49 -11.45 -4.44
CA ASN A 58 -7.13 -10.41 -3.48
C ASN A 58 -8.30 -10.06 -2.56
N TRP A 59 -7.99 -9.52 -1.37
CA TRP A 59 -8.96 -9.09 -0.37
C TRP A 59 -8.68 -7.65 0.07
N ALA A 60 -9.73 -6.91 0.43
CA ALA A 60 -9.60 -5.66 1.18
C ALA A 60 -10.30 -5.77 2.54
N VAL A 61 -9.67 -5.18 3.54
CA VAL A 61 -10.10 -5.17 4.93
C VAL A 61 -10.27 -3.73 5.36
N ASP A 62 -11.35 -3.44 6.08
CA ASP A 62 -11.62 -2.12 6.63
C ASP A 62 -10.75 -1.83 7.87
N ASN A 63 -10.85 -0.60 8.39
CA ASN A 63 -10.04 -0.15 9.52
C ASN A 63 -10.35 -0.91 10.83
N ASN A 64 -11.49 -1.61 10.89
CA ASN A 64 -11.94 -2.41 12.02
C ASN A 64 -11.54 -3.89 11.89
N GLY A 65 -10.94 -4.30 10.78
CA GLY A 65 -10.55 -5.68 10.54
C GLY A 65 -11.63 -6.54 9.87
N VAL A 66 -12.70 -5.94 9.34
CA VAL A 66 -13.73 -6.67 8.59
C VAL A 66 -13.31 -6.78 7.12
N VAL A 67 -13.30 -8.01 6.60
CA VAL A 67 -13.03 -8.24 5.17
C VAL A 67 -14.25 -7.82 4.36
N ARG A 68 -14.17 -6.73 3.59
CA ARG A 68 -15.33 -6.14 2.89
C ARG A 68 -15.24 -6.19 1.36
N MET A 69 -14.08 -6.52 0.79
CA MET A 69 -13.93 -6.66 -0.66
C MET A 69 -13.20 -7.92 -1.06
N ALA A 70 -13.58 -8.48 -2.21
CA ALA A 70 -12.89 -9.58 -2.85
C ALA A 70 -12.70 -9.28 -4.35
N THR A 71 -11.45 -9.36 -4.82
CA THR A 71 -11.16 -9.38 -6.25
C THR A 71 -11.17 -10.82 -6.72
N MET A 72 -12.01 -11.14 -7.70
CA MET A 72 -12.14 -12.47 -8.26
C MET A 72 -11.65 -12.52 -9.70
N GLN A 73 -10.87 -13.56 -10.01
CA GLN A 73 -10.43 -13.87 -11.37
C GLN A 73 -10.46 -15.38 -11.57
N ASP A 74 -11.23 -15.84 -12.56
CA ASP A 74 -11.18 -17.26 -12.94
C ASP A 74 -9.93 -17.53 -13.76
N GLU A 75 -9.07 -18.43 -13.25
CA GLU A 75 -7.85 -18.88 -13.91
C GLU A 75 -8.11 -19.54 -15.28
N ASN A 76 -9.34 -19.99 -15.54
CA ASN A 76 -9.74 -20.59 -16.81
C ASN A 76 -10.38 -19.57 -17.77
N SER A 77 -10.59 -18.33 -17.33
CA SER A 77 -11.19 -17.30 -18.17
C SER A 77 -10.23 -16.88 -19.28
N LEU A 78 -10.70 -16.98 -20.52
CA LEU A 78 -9.94 -16.54 -21.70
C LEU A 78 -9.86 -15.00 -21.80
N SER A 79 -10.77 -14.28 -21.16
CA SER A 79 -10.85 -12.81 -21.19
C SER A 79 -10.09 -12.11 -20.06
N TYR A 80 -9.47 -12.87 -19.12
CA TYR A 80 -8.87 -12.33 -17.89
C TYR A 80 -9.84 -11.41 -17.14
N GLU A 81 -11.11 -11.82 -17.08
CA GLU A 81 -12.14 -11.07 -16.40
C GLU A 81 -11.84 -10.93 -14.91
N THR A 82 -11.95 -9.69 -14.43
CA THR A 82 -11.86 -9.36 -13.01
C THR A 82 -13.22 -8.90 -12.51
N GLN A 83 -13.73 -9.55 -11.48
CA GLN A 83 -14.93 -9.14 -10.75
C GLN A 83 -14.53 -8.52 -9.42
N ILE A 84 -15.19 -7.44 -9.04
CA ILE A 84 -15.05 -6.83 -7.73
C ILE A 84 -16.32 -7.11 -6.93
N MET A 85 -16.17 -7.87 -5.85
CA MET A 85 -17.23 -8.15 -4.90
C MET A 85 -17.06 -7.27 -3.67
N TYR A 86 -18.17 -6.79 -3.12
CA TYR A 86 -18.25 -6.01 -1.90
C TYR A 86 -19.30 -6.60 -0.96
N ARG A 87 -19.15 -6.36 0.34
CA ARG A 87 -20.19 -6.58 1.33
C ARG A 87 -20.11 -5.50 2.40
N ASP A 88 -21.26 -5.11 2.91
CA ASP A 88 -21.32 -4.01 3.87
C ASP A 88 -20.73 -4.38 5.23
N ASN A 89 -20.94 -5.59 5.73
CA ASN A 89 -20.38 -6.03 7.01
C ASN A 89 -20.16 -7.56 7.05
N GLU A 90 -19.79 -8.10 8.21
CA GLU A 90 -19.49 -9.54 8.38
C GLU A 90 -20.66 -10.47 8.07
N ASP A 91 -21.89 -9.98 8.21
CA ASP A 91 -23.12 -10.76 8.03
C ASP A 91 -23.81 -10.49 6.69
N SER A 92 -23.35 -9.48 5.93
CA SER A 92 -23.88 -9.16 4.61
C SER A 92 -23.48 -10.19 3.55
N GLU A 93 -24.39 -10.42 2.60
CA GLU A 93 -24.08 -11.15 1.37
C GLU A 93 -23.11 -10.36 0.48
N TRP A 94 -22.35 -11.10 -0.33
CA TRP A 94 -21.47 -10.49 -1.33
C TRP A 94 -22.28 -10.01 -2.53
N VAL A 95 -22.11 -8.75 -2.90
CA VAL A 95 -22.66 -8.13 -4.11
C VAL A 95 -21.54 -7.77 -5.07
N GLU A 96 -21.77 -7.98 -6.36
CA GLU A 96 -20.84 -7.51 -7.38
C GLU A 96 -21.03 -6.00 -7.57
N VAL A 97 -19.94 -5.25 -7.45
CA VAL A 97 -19.96 -3.78 -7.60
C VAL A 97 -19.28 -3.32 -8.89
N ASP A 98 -18.40 -4.13 -9.46
CA ASP A 98 -17.79 -3.83 -10.76
C ASP A 98 -17.24 -5.09 -11.43
N ARG A 99 -17.03 -4.99 -12.74
CA ARG A 99 -16.46 -6.05 -13.59
C ARG A 99 -15.75 -5.44 -14.80
N PHE A 100 -14.51 -5.87 -15.04
CA PHE A 100 -13.74 -5.44 -16.21
C PHE A 100 -12.99 -6.60 -16.87
N GLU A 101 -12.77 -6.48 -18.18
CA GLU A 101 -12.05 -7.45 -19.00
C GLU A 101 -10.63 -6.97 -19.34
N GLY A 102 -9.71 -7.92 -19.51
CA GLY A 102 -8.35 -7.66 -19.94
C GLY A 102 -7.38 -7.34 -18.79
N MET A 103 -6.09 -7.35 -19.10
CA MET A 103 -5.02 -7.15 -18.10
C MET A 103 -4.70 -5.69 -17.79
N GLN A 104 -5.19 -4.75 -18.59
CA GLN A 104 -4.66 -3.38 -18.61
C GLN A 104 -5.62 -2.33 -18.08
N ASN A 105 -6.91 -2.62 -17.85
CA ASN A 105 -7.87 -1.62 -17.37
C ASN A 105 -8.55 -2.12 -16.10
N GLY A 106 -8.71 -1.24 -15.13
CA GLY A 106 -9.46 -1.54 -13.91
C GLY A 106 -9.01 -0.70 -12.74
N TRP A 107 -9.33 -1.20 -11.55
CA TRP A 107 -8.92 -0.58 -10.30
C TRP A 107 -8.65 -1.60 -9.21
N SER A 108 -7.92 -1.17 -8.17
CA SER A 108 -7.62 -1.96 -6.99
C SER A 108 -7.72 -1.10 -5.73
N SER A 109 -8.26 -1.67 -4.65
CA SER A 109 -8.32 -1.04 -3.33
C SER A 109 -6.93 -0.76 -2.78
N LEU A 110 -6.78 0.40 -2.14
CA LEU A 110 -5.60 0.83 -1.40
C LEU A 110 -5.88 0.89 0.11
N GLY A 111 -7.12 1.18 0.52
CA GLY A 111 -7.56 1.25 1.91
C GLY A 111 -8.94 1.90 2.04
N PHE A 112 -9.56 1.78 3.20
CA PHE A 112 -10.83 2.43 3.51
C PHE A 112 -10.61 3.85 4.04
N THR A 113 -11.59 4.74 3.83
CA THR A 113 -11.65 6.05 4.49
C THR A 113 -11.82 5.92 6.00
N GLU A 114 -11.60 6.99 6.74
CA GLU A 114 -11.64 6.98 8.21
C GLU A 114 -12.96 6.49 8.81
N ASP A 115 -14.08 6.79 8.14
CA ASP A 115 -15.43 6.35 8.48
C ASP A 115 -15.79 4.94 7.95
N ASN A 116 -14.88 4.31 7.18
CA ASN A 116 -15.12 3.10 6.39
C ASN A 116 -16.29 3.20 5.39
N GLU A 117 -16.77 4.38 5.03
CA GLU A 117 -17.88 4.51 4.07
C GLU A 117 -17.40 4.35 2.62
N LYS A 118 -16.16 4.76 2.33
CA LYS A 118 -15.58 4.76 0.98
C LYS A 118 -14.23 4.08 0.94
N ILE A 119 -13.77 3.79 -0.29
CA ILE A 119 -12.52 3.06 -0.53
C ILE A 119 -11.61 3.92 -1.40
N TYR A 120 -10.40 4.19 -0.93
CA TYR A 120 -9.34 4.72 -1.80
C TYR A 120 -8.89 3.60 -2.75
N VAL A 121 -8.83 3.90 -4.04
CA VAL A 121 -8.44 2.94 -5.08
C VAL A 121 -7.40 3.55 -6.01
N THR A 122 -6.60 2.69 -6.63
CA THR A 122 -5.83 3.05 -7.83
C THR A 122 -6.68 2.65 -9.03
N SER A 123 -6.93 3.56 -9.99
CA SER A 123 -7.74 3.29 -11.18
C SER A 123 -7.08 3.84 -12.43
N ASN A 124 -7.17 3.12 -13.54
CA ASN A 124 -6.83 3.63 -14.86
C ASN A 124 -8.01 3.51 -15.85
N LEU A 125 -9.24 3.42 -15.34
CA LEU A 125 -10.42 3.44 -16.19
C LEU A 125 -10.44 4.73 -17.02
N GLY A 126 -10.52 4.57 -18.34
CA GLY A 126 -10.56 5.68 -19.30
C GLY A 126 -9.23 6.39 -19.57
N ARG A 127 -8.08 5.87 -19.09
CA ARG A 127 -6.76 6.51 -19.28
C ARG A 127 -5.61 5.50 -19.28
N ASP A 128 -4.42 5.94 -19.70
CA ASP A 128 -3.25 5.05 -19.85
C ASP A 128 -2.49 4.78 -18.52
N THR A 129 -2.60 5.68 -17.55
CA THR A 129 -1.85 5.63 -16.28
C THR A 129 -2.77 5.55 -15.08
N TYR A 130 -2.35 4.84 -14.03
CA TYR A 130 -3.13 4.81 -12.79
C TYR A 130 -3.17 6.18 -12.09
N ALA A 131 -4.36 6.53 -11.62
CA ALA A 131 -4.65 7.67 -10.74
C ALA A 131 -5.16 7.17 -9.38
N LEU A 132 -5.03 8.00 -8.35
CA LEU A 132 -5.74 7.81 -7.10
C LEU A 132 -7.18 8.29 -7.28
N SER A 133 -8.13 7.42 -6.98
CA SER A 133 -9.55 7.70 -6.99
C SER A 133 -10.18 7.23 -5.67
N ILE A 134 -11.42 7.62 -5.42
CA ILE A 134 -12.24 7.16 -4.30
C ILE A 134 -13.49 6.50 -4.87
N PHE A 135 -13.78 5.29 -4.39
CA PHE A 135 -14.94 4.51 -4.77
C PHE A 135 -15.98 4.52 -3.65
N ASP A 136 -17.22 4.82 -4.01
CA ASP A 136 -18.38 4.78 -3.14
C ASP A 136 -19.17 3.48 -3.40
N PRO A 137 -19.13 2.50 -2.47
CA PRO A 137 -19.80 1.22 -2.67
C PRO A 137 -21.33 1.31 -2.58
N GLU A 138 -21.90 2.39 -2.03
CA GLU A 138 -23.35 2.59 -1.96
C GLU A 138 -23.91 3.06 -3.30
N THR A 139 -23.20 3.97 -3.97
CA THR A 139 -23.65 4.57 -5.24
C THR A 139 -23.03 3.91 -6.47
N GLY A 140 -21.89 3.24 -6.31
CA GLY A 140 -21.07 2.74 -7.41
C GLY A 140 -20.23 3.83 -8.09
N GLU A 141 -20.19 5.04 -7.53
CA GLU A 141 -19.45 6.15 -8.10
C GLU A 141 -17.95 6.03 -7.85
N LEU A 142 -17.16 6.40 -8.86
CA LEU A 142 -15.71 6.47 -8.81
C LEU A 142 -15.27 7.89 -9.14
N GLU A 143 -14.68 8.58 -8.15
CA GLU A 143 -14.23 9.97 -8.27
C GLU A 143 -12.70 10.05 -8.24
N ASP A 144 -12.09 10.77 -9.19
CA ASP A 144 -10.65 10.99 -9.18
C ASP A 144 -10.22 12.01 -8.12
N LEU A 145 -9.18 11.66 -7.36
CA LEU A 145 -8.59 12.54 -6.34
C LEU A 145 -7.25 13.12 -6.79
N PHE A 146 -6.41 12.32 -7.44
CA PHE A 146 -5.09 12.77 -7.85
C PHE A 146 -4.53 11.92 -8.99
N GLU A 147 -4.04 12.61 -10.03
CA GLU A 147 -3.28 12.01 -11.13
C GLU A 147 -1.96 12.77 -11.32
N ASN A 148 -0.97 12.07 -11.88
CA ASN A 148 0.29 12.70 -12.30
C ASN A 148 0.52 12.43 -13.78
N GLU A 149 0.84 13.47 -14.53
CA GLU A 149 0.98 13.39 -15.98
C GLU A 149 2.06 12.37 -16.38
N GLY A 150 1.63 11.36 -17.13
CA GLY A 150 2.49 10.34 -17.73
C GLY A 150 3.15 9.36 -16.75
N THR A 151 2.67 9.27 -15.50
CA THR A 151 3.15 8.28 -14.52
C THR A 151 2.05 7.71 -13.66
N ASP A 152 2.18 6.44 -13.29
CA ASP A 152 1.25 5.77 -12.38
C ASP A 152 1.34 6.28 -10.94
N VAL A 153 0.17 6.60 -10.38
CA VAL A 153 -0.04 6.85 -8.96
C VAL A 153 -0.61 5.58 -8.34
N THR A 154 0.25 4.79 -7.68
CA THR A 154 -0.11 3.43 -7.20
C THR A 154 0.02 3.25 -5.69
N ARG A 155 0.47 4.28 -4.96
CA ARG A 155 0.78 4.17 -3.53
C ARG A 155 0.35 5.40 -2.76
N ILE A 156 -0.35 5.13 -1.67
CA ILE A 156 -0.65 6.11 -0.63
C ILE A 156 -0.03 5.64 0.68
N GLY A 157 0.50 6.58 1.45
CA GLY A 157 0.79 6.39 2.86
C GLY A 157 -0.45 6.79 3.64
N MET A 158 -0.94 5.88 4.48
CA MET A 158 -2.12 6.09 5.31
C MET A 158 -1.80 5.77 6.75
N THR A 159 -2.57 6.36 7.66
CA THR A 159 -2.64 5.94 9.05
C THR A 159 -3.39 4.61 9.17
N GLU A 160 -3.35 3.99 10.35
CA GLU A 160 -4.06 2.73 10.59
C GLU A 160 -5.58 2.90 10.62
N ASP A 161 -6.06 4.12 10.88
CA ASP A 161 -7.47 4.51 10.92
C ASP A 161 -7.95 5.14 9.61
N GLY A 162 -7.20 5.08 8.50
CA GLY A 162 -7.73 5.48 7.19
C GLY A 162 -7.38 6.91 6.71
N GLU A 163 -6.73 7.73 7.53
CA GLU A 163 -6.31 9.09 7.15
C GLU A 163 -5.15 9.04 6.14
N VAL A 164 -5.32 9.65 4.96
CA VAL A 164 -4.23 9.75 3.97
C VAL A 164 -3.16 10.72 4.45
N ILE A 165 -1.92 10.23 4.55
CA ILE A 165 -0.73 11.01 4.90
C ILE A 165 -0.11 11.63 3.65
N THR A 166 0.19 10.80 2.65
CA THR A 166 0.87 11.22 1.42
C THR A 166 0.50 10.34 0.24
N ILE A 167 0.41 10.93 -0.94
CA ILE A 167 0.40 10.19 -2.20
C ILE A 167 1.83 10.14 -2.73
N LEU A 168 2.36 8.93 -2.92
CA LEU A 168 3.71 8.71 -3.40
C LEU A 168 3.68 8.42 -4.90
N TYR A 169 4.37 9.24 -5.67
CA TYR A 169 4.46 9.11 -7.12
C TYR A 169 5.88 9.41 -7.59
N ARG A 170 6.15 9.17 -8.88
CA ARG A 170 7.41 9.55 -9.52
C ARG A 170 7.05 10.53 -10.63
N ASP A 171 7.86 11.56 -10.86
CA ASP A 171 7.85 12.17 -12.18
C ASP A 171 8.72 11.35 -13.12
N ILE A 172 8.45 11.48 -14.42
CA ILE A 172 9.19 10.86 -15.52
C ILE A 172 10.72 11.04 -15.39
N ASP A 173 11.18 12.08 -14.70
CA ASP A 173 12.60 12.45 -14.63
C ASP A 173 13.16 12.76 -13.22
N THR A 174 12.43 12.47 -12.14
CA THR A 174 12.83 12.91 -10.78
C THR A 174 12.78 11.82 -9.71
N LYS A 175 13.29 12.16 -8.51
CA LYS A 175 13.18 11.34 -7.30
C LYS A 175 11.69 11.13 -6.93
N PRO A 176 11.35 10.12 -6.10
CA PRO A 176 10.00 9.99 -5.57
C PRO A 176 9.48 11.32 -5.02
N LYS A 177 8.30 11.72 -5.47
CA LYS A 177 7.59 12.91 -5.00
C LYS A 177 6.47 12.51 -4.06
N ARG A 178 6.04 13.50 -3.26
CA ARG A 178 4.90 13.40 -2.38
C ARG A 178 3.92 14.50 -2.68
N HIS A 179 2.66 14.12 -2.83
CA HIS A 179 1.55 15.04 -2.71
C HIS A 179 0.93 14.88 -1.31
N TYR A 180 0.59 16.00 -0.67
CA TYR A 180 -0.03 16.01 0.64
C TYR A 180 -1.51 16.33 0.48
N THR A 181 -2.37 15.49 1.05
CA THR A 181 -3.82 15.66 1.04
C THR A 181 -4.31 16.63 2.12
N ASN A 182 -3.51 16.86 3.16
CA ASN A 182 -3.84 17.81 4.23
C ASN A 182 -2.60 18.59 4.75
N SER A 183 -2.87 19.72 5.41
CA SER A 183 -1.82 20.62 5.94
C SER A 183 -1.11 20.07 7.16
N LYS A 184 -1.76 19.21 7.96
CA LYS A 184 -1.17 18.58 9.15
C LYS A 184 0.05 17.74 8.78
N TRP A 185 -0.09 16.80 7.84
CA TRP A 185 1.02 15.93 7.43
C TRP A 185 2.09 16.67 6.66
N LYS A 186 1.68 17.62 5.80
CA LYS A 186 2.59 18.52 5.11
C LYS A 186 3.52 19.22 6.11
N ASN A 187 2.95 19.91 7.10
CA ASN A 187 3.72 20.67 8.08
C ASN A 187 4.64 19.78 8.92
N ILE A 188 4.16 18.60 9.37
CA ILE A 188 4.97 17.67 10.15
C ILE A 188 6.19 17.21 9.32
N LEU A 189 5.96 16.71 8.11
CA LEU A 189 7.00 16.10 7.30
C LEU A 189 7.96 17.14 6.72
N GLU A 190 7.48 18.31 6.29
CA GLU A 190 8.34 19.40 5.78
C GLU A 190 9.19 20.04 6.88
N ASN A 191 8.67 20.18 8.10
CA ASN A 191 9.46 20.64 9.24
C ASN A 191 10.56 19.63 9.57
N LEU A 192 10.25 18.34 9.58
CA LEU A 192 11.24 17.30 9.83
C LEU A 192 12.29 17.25 8.71
N THR A 193 11.91 17.28 7.43
CA THR A 193 12.89 17.25 6.33
C THR A 193 13.82 18.46 6.39
N THR A 194 13.29 19.65 6.70
CA THR A 194 14.07 20.87 6.91
C THR A 194 15.03 20.73 8.10
N ALA A 195 14.54 20.23 9.25
CA ALA A 195 15.34 20.08 10.45
C ALA A 195 16.51 19.09 10.28
N PHE A 196 16.30 18.02 9.51
CA PHE A 196 17.35 17.05 9.19
C PHE A 196 18.21 17.43 7.99
N GLY A 197 17.80 18.41 7.17
CA GLY A 197 18.49 18.79 5.94
C GLY A 197 18.50 17.66 4.90
N VAL A 198 17.38 16.94 4.77
CA VAL A 198 17.23 15.77 3.89
C VAL A 198 16.08 15.97 2.90
N ASP A 199 16.14 15.28 1.76
CA ASP A 199 15.10 15.38 0.73
C ASP A 199 13.80 14.64 1.10
N TYR A 200 13.90 13.60 1.94
CA TYR A 200 12.79 12.71 2.23
C TYR A 200 12.88 12.08 3.62
N ILE A 201 11.73 11.98 4.28
CA ILE A 201 11.56 11.24 5.54
C ILE A 201 10.37 10.29 5.39
N GLY A 202 10.62 8.99 5.51
CA GLY A 202 9.57 7.98 5.59
C GLY A 202 9.01 7.87 7.01
N ILE A 203 7.76 7.40 7.12
CA ILE A 203 7.18 6.93 8.38
C ILE A 203 7.10 5.41 8.24
N ALA A 204 7.85 4.67 9.06
CA ALA A 204 7.83 3.21 9.08
C ALA A 204 6.71 2.67 9.98
N SER A 205 6.43 3.36 11.08
CA SER A 205 5.30 3.05 11.95
C SER A 205 4.88 4.27 12.75
N MET A 206 3.66 4.24 13.27
CA MET A 206 3.09 5.32 14.05
C MET A 206 2.22 4.76 15.17
N SER A 207 2.16 5.43 16.31
CA SER A 207 1.22 5.10 17.39
C SER A 207 -0.21 5.48 16.99
N LYS A 208 -1.21 4.81 17.59
CA LYS A 208 -2.64 5.05 17.34
C LYS A 208 -3.05 6.52 17.58
N ASP A 209 -2.48 7.16 18.60
CA ASP A 209 -2.70 8.60 18.90
C ASP A 209 -1.89 9.55 18.01
N GLN A 210 -1.12 9.00 17.07
CA GLN A 210 -0.25 9.70 16.13
C GLN A 210 0.80 10.63 16.79
N GLN A 211 1.12 10.40 18.07
CA GLN A 211 2.09 11.20 18.82
C GLN A 211 3.52 10.68 18.73
N LYS A 212 3.69 9.38 18.45
CA LYS A 212 5.00 8.75 18.28
C LYS A 212 5.11 8.15 16.89
N MET A 213 6.22 8.44 16.21
CA MET A 213 6.51 7.91 14.88
C MET A 213 7.90 7.32 14.84
N ILE A 214 8.02 6.18 14.16
CA ILE A 214 9.30 5.66 13.72
C ILE A 214 9.55 6.21 12.32
N LEU A 215 10.54 7.10 12.22
CA LEU A 215 10.95 7.74 10.98
C LEU A 215 12.06 6.92 10.32
N THR A 216 12.02 6.84 8.99
CA THR A 216 13.12 6.32 8.17
C THR A 216 13.75 7.45 7.38
N ILE A 217 15.06 7.59 7.51
CA ILE A 217 15.83 8.61 6.80
C ILE A 217 16.95 7.90 6.06
N GLY A 218 16.88 7.94 4.73
CA GLY A 218 17.86 7.35 3.84
C GLY A 218 18.10 8.24 2.64
N ASP A 219 19.26 8.08 2.03
CA ASP A 219 19.64 8.72 0.77
C ASP A 219 20.58 7.78 -0.02
N ASP A 220 21.08 8.23 -1.18
CA ASP A 220 21.98 7.43 -2.03
C ASP A 220 23.29 7.01 -1.33
N ARG A 221 23.57 7.49 -0.12
CA ARG A 221 24.77 7.23 0.70
C ARG A 221 24.43 6.71 2.10
N ASN A 222 23.15 6.65 2.46
CA ASN A 222 22.64 6.17 3.74
C ASN A 222 21.55 5.13 3.48
N PRO A 223 21.84 3.83 3.71
CA PRO A 223 20.88 2.75 3.42
C PRO A 223 19.61 2.81 4.28
N GLY A 224 19.59 3.65 5.33
CA GLY A 224 18.42 3.94 6.14
C GLY A 224 18.76 3.94 7.61
N ASP A 225 18.48 5.07 8.26
CA ASP A 225 18.52 5.25 9.71
C ASP A 225 17.09 5.35 10.26
N TYR A 226 16.88 4.80 11.45
CA TYR A 226 15.63 4.85 12.17
C TYR A 226 15.70 5.83 13.34
N TYR A 227 14.65 6.64 13.49
CA TYR A 227 14.49 7.59 14.58
C TYR A 227 13.10 7.47 15.20
N LEU A 228 12.99 7.61 16.51
CA LEU A 228 11.72 7.82 17.21
C LEU A 228 11.49 9.33 17.33
N TYR A 229 10.40 9.83 16.75
CA TYR A 229 9.92 11.18 16.96
C TYR A 229 8.71 11.19 17.90
N ASP A 230 8.83 11.91 19.02
CA ASP A 230 7.75 12.19 19.97
C ASP A 230 7.27 13.63 19.75
N ARG A 231 6.06 13.77 19.19
CA ARG A 231 5.46 15.06 18.84
C ARG A 231 5.07 15.88 20.07
N ASN A 232 4.58 15.22 21.13
CA ASN A 232 4.18 15.90 22.37
C ASN A 232 5.36 16.61 23.03
N LYS A 233 6.53 15.97 23.00
CA LYS A 233 7.77 16.54 23.56
C LYS A 233 8.58 17.34 22.54
N ASN A 234 8.21 17.23 21.25
CA ASN A 234 9.02 17.66 20.12
C ASN A 234 10.48 17.15 20.22
N GLN A 235 10.63 15.85 20.51
CA GLN A 235 11.93 15.21 20.73
C GLN A 235 12.17 14.10 19.73
N ILE A 236 13.43 13.94 19.33
CA ILE A 236 13.88 12.91 18.41
C ILE A 236 14.96 12.08 19.09
N ALA A 237 14.82 10.76 19.05
CA ALA A 237 15.81 9.81 19.50
C ALA A 237 16.26 8.91 18.34
N TYR A 238 17.56 8.72 18.17
CA TYR A 238 18.10 7.75 17.22
C TYR A 238 17.86 6.32 17.72
N LEU A 239 17.43 5.43 16.84
CA LEU A 239 17.17 4.03 17.17
C LEU A 239 18.21 3.06 16.59
N GLY A 240 18.72 3.33 15.39
CA GLY A 240 19.68 2.45 14.74
C GLY A 240 19.75 2.62 13.23
N SER A 241 20.64 1.87 12.59
CA SER A 241 20.85 1.86 11.14
C SER A 241 20.67 0.46 10.58
N ILE A 242 20.14 0.36 9.35
CA ILE A 242 20.03 -0.91 8.62
C ILE A 242 21.43 -1.50 8.33
N GLY A 243 22.46 -0.66 8.24
CA GLY A 243 23.81 -1.04 7.84
C GLY A 243 24.85 -0.99 8.96
N HIS A 244 24.64 -1.67 10.09
CA HIS A 244 25.68 -1.84 11.13
C HIS A 244 26.93 -2.54 10.55
N GLY A 245 27.87 -1.77 9.99
CA GLY A 245 29.13 -2.25 9.39
C GLY A 245 29.51 -1.63 8.05
N LEU A 246 28.58 -0.97 7.35
CA LEU A 246 28.87 -0.28 6.08
C LEU A 246 29.07 1.21 6.34
N THR A 247 30.32 1.63 6.56
CA THR A 247 30.66 3.05 6.70
C THR A 247 30.17 3.84 5.48
N ARG A 248 29.55 5.02 5.70
CA ARG A 248 29.12 5.98 4.64
C ARG A 248 30.19 6.24 3.56
N ARG A 249 31.47 6.05 3.90
CA ARG A 249 32.63 6.20 3.01
C ARG A 249 32.71 5.16 1.88
N LEU A 250 32.03 4.02 2.01
CA LEU A 250 31.99 2.95 1.00
C LEU A 250 30.93 3.19 -0.07
N TRP A 251 29.96 4.08 0.19
CA TRP A 251 28.87 4.37 -0.74
C TRP A 251 29.23 5.58 -1.61
N ARG A 252 29.29 5.37 -2.92
CA ARG A 252 29.40 6.46 -3.89
C ARG A 252 28.02 7.01 -4.19
N LYS A 253 27.92 8.33 -4.37
CA LYS A 253 26.72 8.95 -4.92
C LYS A 253 26.38 8.23 -6.23
N CYS A 254 25.14 7.77 -6.34
CA CYS A 254 24.61 7.32 -7.62
C CYS A 254 24.64 8.52 -8.60
N ASN A 255 25.31 8.35 -9.73
CA ASN A 255 25.38 9.37 -10.76
C ASN A 255 24.33 9.06 -11.81
N ARG A 256 23.47 10.04 -12.07
CA ARG A 256 22.45 9.99 -13.11
C ARG A 256 23.11 9.76 -14.48
N LEU A 257 22.69 8.70 -15.18
CA LEU A 257 23.02 8.47 -16.58
C LEU A 257 21.78 8.71 -17.44
N ASN A 258 21.85 9.68 -18.34
CA ASN A 258 20.82 9.91 -19.35
C ASN A 258 21.27 9.23 -20.65
N SER A 259 20.49 8.26 -21.14
CA SER A 259 20.71 7.66 -22.46
C SER A 259 19.54 7.98 -23.39
N LYS A 260 19.86 8.30 -24.65
CA LYS A 260 18.88 8.41 -25.74
C LYS A 260 19.07 7.19 -26.66
N PRO A 261 18.17 6.20 -26.66
CA PRO A 261 18.10 5.21 -27.72
C PRO A 261 17.57 5.86 -29.01
N GLY A 262 17.80 5.21 -30.15
CA GLY A 262 17.41 5.69 -31.48
C GLY A 262 15.90 5.90 -31.71
N THR A 263 15.06 5.67 -30.70
CA THR A 263 13.61 5.89 -30.71
C THR A 263 13.18 7.26 -30.14
N GLY A 264 14.13 8.10 -29.71
CA GLY A 264 13.84 9.45 -29.19
C GLY A 264 13.32 9.50 -27.75
N LYS A 265 12.98 8.36 -27.13
CA LYS A 265 12.59 8.27 -25.71
C LYS A 265 13.82 8.27 -24.80
N GLN A 266 13.93 9.16 -23.82
CA GLN A 266 15.02 9.11 -22.83
C GLN A 266 14.76 8.02 -21.79
N TYR A 267 15.81 7.28 -21.41
CA TYR A 267 15.77 6.33 -20.30
C TYR A 267 16.87 6.64 -19.29
N MET A 268 16.53 6.46 -18.03
CA MET A 268 17.45 6.61 -16.89
C MET A 268 17.76 5.28 -16.23
N ALA A 269 19.01 5.13 -15.83
CA ALA A 269 19.48 4.13 -14.88
C ALA A 269 20.05 4.83 -13.65
N PHE A 270 19.72 4.31 -12.47
CA PHE A 270 20.36 4.63 -11.19
C PHE A 270 21.41 3.57 -10.91
#